data_AF-A0A1W5ZSJ8-F1
#
_entry.id   AF-A0A1W5ZSJ8-F1
#
_cell.length_a   1.000
_cell.length_b   1.000
_cell.length_c   1.000
_cell.angle_alpha   90.00
_cell.angle_beta   90.00
_cell.angle_gamma   90.00
#
_symmetry.space_group_name_H-M   'P 1'
#
loop_
_entity.id
_entity.type
_entity.pdbx_description
1 polymer ?
#
loop_
_entity_poly.entity_id
_entity_poly.type
_entity_poly.pdbx_seq_one_letter_code
_entity_poly.pdbx_strand_id
1 'polypeptide(L)' 'MEVLAVVLMTIGFIAAPVIGFFYPSWRSINGRELTEGQLYGVSALGIGILLVLFVVGQLIL' A
#
# COMPACT_ATOMS: atom_id res chain seq x y z
N MET A 1 -3.69 14.48 18.80
CA MET A 1 -3.49 14.59 17.34
C MET A 1 -2.25 13.83 16.89
N GLU A 2 -1.10 14.02 17.55
CA GLU A 2 0.17 13.34 17.19
C GLU A 2 0.10 11.81 17.21
N VAL A 3 -0.48 11.20 18.27
CA VAL A 3 -0.60 9.74 18.36
C VAL A 3 -1.43 9.15 17.21
N LEU A 4 -2.52 9.83 16.82
CA LEU A 4 -3.36 9.41 15.71
C LEU A 4 -2.62 9.50 14.36
N ALA A 5 -1.86 10.58 14.17
CA ALA A 5 -1.02 10.75 12.97
C ALA A 5 0.02 9.62 12.84
N VAL A 6 0.71 9.30 13.94
CA VAL A 6 1.71 8.21 13.97
C VAL A 6 1.09 6.85 13.66
N VAL A 7 -0.10 6.56 14.22
CA VAL A 7 -0.81 5.30 13.96
C VAL A 7 -1.20 5.20 12.49
N LEU A 8 -1.80 6.26 11.92
CA LEU A 8 -2.22 6.28 10.51
C LEU A 8 -1.01 6.13 9.57
N MET A 9 0.06 6.88 9.83
CA MET A 9 1.31 6.79 9.07
C MET A 9 1.89 5.38 9.11
N THR A 10 1.94 4.76 10.29
CA THR A 10 2.44 3.39 10.47
C THR A 10 1.62 2.37 9.68
N ILE A 11 0.29 2.46 9.75
CA ILE A 11 -0.62 1.56 9.02
C ILE A 11 -0.37 1.67 7.52
N GLY A 12 -0.35 2.89 6.98
CA GLY A 12 -0.16 3.06 5.55
C GLY A 12 1.25 2.66 5.06
N PHE A 13 2.28 2.90 5.89
CA PHE A 13 3.66 2.52 5.56
C PHE A 13 3.84 1.00 5.48
N ILE A 14 3.05 0.25 6.26
CA ILE A 14 2.99 -1.22 6.20
C ILE A 14 2.08 -1.67 5.04
N ALA A 15 0.93 -1.03 4.85
CA ALA A 15 -0.04 -1.42 3.84
C ALA A 15 0.49 -1.28 2.40
N ALA A 16 1.26 -0.23 2.11
CA ALA A 16 1.81 0.02 0.79
C ALA A 16 2.70 -1.13 0.27
N PRO A 17 3.74 -1.61 1.00
CA PRO A 17 4.51 -2.77 0.57
C PRO A 17 3.72 -4.08 0.62
N VAL A 18 2.81 -4.24 1.60
CA VAL A 18 1.95 -5.43 1.70
C VAL A 18 1.11 -5.60 0.44
N ILE A 19 0.50 -4.52 -0.04
CA ILE A 19 -0.34 -4.56 -1.22
C ILE A 19 0.52 -4.55 -2.48
N GLY A 20 1.48 -3.63 -2.61
CA GLY A 20 2.26 -3.45 -3.84
C GLY A 20 3.24 -4.58 -4.16
N PHE A 21 3.79 -5.26 -3.15
CA PHE A 21 4.87 -6.24 -3.34
C PHE A 21 4.54 -7.62 -2.76
N PHE A 22 4.04 -7.68 -1.53
CA PHE A 22 3.82 -8.98 -0.87
C PHE A 22 2.60 -9.71 -1.43
N TYR A 23 1.51 -9.01 -1.77
CA TYR A 23 0.32 -9.65 -2.34
C TYR A 23 0.59 -10.33 -3.70
N PRO A 24 1.23 -9.67 -4.69
CA PRO A 24 1.61 -10.33 -5.94
C PRO A 24 2.52 -11.55 -5.71
N SER A 25 3.51 -11.42 -4.83
CA SER A 25 4.46 -12.48 -4.51
C SER A 25 3.76 -13.69 -3.87
N TRP A 26 2.89 -13.46 -2.87
CA TRP A 26 2.09 -14.50 -2.25
C TRP A 26 1.16 -15.19 -3.24
N ARG A 27 0.53 -14.43 -4.16
CA ARG A 27 -0.31 -14.98 -5.23
C ARG A 27 0.48 -15.89 -6.18
N SER A 28 1.69 -15.49 -6.57
CA SER A 28 2.59 -16.28 -7.41
C SER A 28 3.00 -17.59 -6.73
N ILE A 29 3.41 -17.54 -5.45
CA ILE A 29 3.79 -18.75 -4.68
C ILE A 29 2.63 -19.77 -4.58
N ASN A 30 1.39 -19.29 -4.54
CA ASN A 30 0.20 -20.15 -4.49
C ASN A 30 -0.29 -20.63 -5.88
N GLY A 31 0.51 -20.43 -6.94
CA GLY A 31 0.15 -20.82 -8.31
C GLY A 31 -1.01 -20.01 -8.90
N ARG A 32 -1.30 -18.82 -8.35
CA ARG A 32 -2.37 -17.91 -8.81
C ARG A 32 -1.78 -16.61 -9.30
N GLU A 33 -0.91 -16.67 -10.30
CA GLU A 33 -0.26 -15.50 -10.87
C GLU A 33 -1.29 -14.43 -11.29
N LEU A 34 -0.90 -13.17 -11.08
CA LEU A 34 -1.68 -12.04 -11.53
C LEU A 34 -1.37 -11.80 -13.01
N THR A 35 -2.39 -11.42 -13.78
CA THR A 35 -2.14 -10.94 -15.15
C THR A 35 -1.34 -9.63 -15.09
N GLU A 36 -0.67 -9.25 -16.19
CA GLU A 36 0.12 -8.01 -16.23
C GLU A 36 -0.70 -6.77 -15.82
N GLY A 37 -1.94 -6.67 -16.28
CA GLY A 37 -2.84 -5.57 -15.90
C GLY A 37 -3.20 -5.59 -14.41
N GLN A 38 -3.36 -6.77 -13.80
CA GLN A 38 -3.59 -6.89 -12.36
C GLN A 38 -2.34 -6.54 -11.56
N LEU A 39 -1.16 -6.96 -12.03
CA LEU A 39 0.11 -6.65 -11.39
C LEU A 39 0.39 -5.14 -11.42
N TYR A 40 0.10 -4.49 -12.54
CA TYR A 40 0.16 -3.04 -12.67
C TYR A 40 -0.85 -2.35 -11.74
N GLY A 41 -2.10 -2.83 -11.71
CA GLY A 41 -3.14 -2.30 -10.82
C GLY A 41 -2.76 -2.39 -9.34
N VAL A 42 -2.23 -3.53 -8.90
CA VAL A 42 -1.79 -3.74 -7.52
C VAL A 42 -0.57 -2.87 -7.18
N SER A 43 0.38 -2.74 -8.11
CA SER A 43 1.54 -1.85 -7.94
C SER A 43 1.10 -0.38 -7.83
N ALA A 44 0.17 0.05 -8.69
CA ALA A 44 -0.40 1.39 -8.66
C ALA A 44 -1.17 1.65 -7.36
N LEU A 45 -1.89 0.66 -6.82
CA LEU A 45 -2.54 0.76 -5.50
C LEU A 45 -1.52 0.96 -4.38
N GLY A 46 -0.39 0.25 -4.40
CA GLY A 46 0.70 0.44 -3.43
C GLY A 46 1.22 1.89 -3.43
N ILE A 47 1.45 2.46 -4.62
CA ILE A 47 1.85 3.86 -4.78
C ILE A 47 0.73 4.82 -4.34
N GLY A 48 -0.51 4.51 -4.71
CA GLY A 48 -1.68 5.31 -4.32
C GLY A 48 -1.85 5.42 -2.81
N ILE A 49 -1.58 4.35 -2.06
CA ILE A 49 -1.62 4.37 -0.58
C ILE A 49 -0.58 5.34 -0.02
N LEU A 50 0.63 5.38 -0.58
CA LEU A 50 1.67 6.33 -0.17
C LEU A 50 1.27 7.78 -0.47
N LEU A 51 0.64 8.03 -1.61
CA LEU A 51 0.15 9.36 -1.98
C LEU A 51 -0.99 9.82 -1.06
N VAL A 52 -1.94 8.93 -0.76
CA VAL A 52 -3.02 9.23 0.19
C VAL A 52 -2.45 9.51 1.58
N LEU A 53 -1.50 8.71 2.04
CA LEU A 53 -0.79 8.96 3.30
C LEU A 53 -0.12 10.33 3.35
N PHE A 54 0.55 10.73 2.27
CA PHE A 54 1.18 12.04 2.19
C PHE A 54 0.14 13.16 2.35
N VAL A 55 -0.96 13.09 1.59
CA VAL A 55 -2.05 14.09 1.69
C VAL A 55 -2.66 14.11 3.09
N VAL A 56 -2.98 12.94 3.65
CA VAL A 56 -3.52 12.82 5.01
C VAL A 56 -2.54 13.37 6.05
N GLY A 57 -1.24 13.12 5.87
CA GLY A 57 -0.18 13.67 6.71
C GLY A 57 -0.20 15.20 6.69
N GLN A 58 -0.31 15.84 5.52
CA GLN A 58 -0.40 17.30 5.39
C GLN A 58 -1.67 17.91 6.00
N LEU A 59 -2.75 17.14 6.12
CA LEU A 59 -4.01 17.61 6.70
C LEU A 59 -4.09 17.44 8.22
N ILE A 60 -3.29 16.53 8.78
CA ILE A 60 -3.32 16.18 10.21
C ILE A 60 -2.16 16.82 10.99
N LEU A 61 -1.01 17.03 10.35
CA LEU A 61 0.15 17.79 10.90
C LEU A 61 -0.04 19.30 10.71
#